data_AF-A0A842RJC6-F1
#
_entry.id   AF-A0A842RJC6-F1
#
_cell.length_a   1.000
_cell.length_b   1.000
_cell.length_c   1.000
_cell.angle_alpha   90.00
_cell.angle_beta   90.00
_cell.angle_gamma   90.00
#
_symmetry.space_group_name_H-M   'P 1'
#
loop_
_entity.id
_entity.type
_entity.pdbx_description
1 polymer ?
#
loop_
_entity_poly.entity_id
_entity_poly.type
_entity_poly.pdbx_seq_one_letter_code
_entity_poly.pdbx_strand_id
1 'polypeptide(L)'
;MSNNEDELATITKDGIRHDGRKKDELREISFKVGVLDRADGSALINWGRNKILAAVYGPRELHPKHMAMPDRALIRCEYRMATFSVPDRKSPAPKRREREISKILSEALEPAIFDYLYPRAVIDVFVEVLQADGGTRCASITAASLALADAGIPMRDLVVGCAAGHIEGEVVLDLDDVEDKYGGGDLPMAILASTGDIVLLQSDGTFTTEQYKEAVKLNIEACKKIYKMQRDALTKKYAQIREDVGDDEEEEESSDAEAAEKSKDEKQEKEAPTSDEKKKEEDKEKKEKKSDDSSSKKKEKKN
;
A
#
# COMPACT_ATOMS: atom_id res chain seq x y z
N MET A 1 -1.04 4.40 47.76
CA MET A 1 -0.29 3.83 46.62
C MET A 1 -1.00 4.19 45.31
N SER A 2 -1.37 5.45 45.11
CA SER A 2 -2.29 5.88 44.04
C SER A 2 -1.78 7.07 43.22
N ASN A 3 -0.49 7.43 43.33
CA ASN A 3 0.07 8.64 42.72
C ASN A 3 1.09 8.38 41.61
N ASN A 4 1.34 7.12 41.22
CA ASN A 4 2.38 6.80 40.21
C ASN A 4 1.82 6.37 38.85
N GLU A 5 0.50 6.15 38.71
CA GLU A 5 -0.06 5.65 37.45
C GLU A 5 -0.35 6.80 36.46
N ASP A 6 -0.76 7.97 36.96
CA ASP A 6 -0.96 9.18 36.14
C ASP A 6 0.36 9.79 35.62
N GLU A 7 1.51 9.49 36.24
CA GLU A 7 2.82 9.98 35.75
C GLU A 7 3.34 9.19 34.53
N LEU A 8 2.76 8.03 34.20
CA LEU A 8 3.33 7.12 33.20
C LEU A 8 3.07 7.56 31.75
N ALA A 9 1.94 8.22 31.48
CA ALA A 9 1.60 8.78 30.16
C ALA A 9 1.56 10.31 30.23
N THR A 10 2.66 10.93 30.62
CA THR A 10 2.80 12.39 30.62
C THR A 10 3.70 12.84 29.47
N ILE A 11 3.36 13.98 28.87
CA ILE A 11 4.24 14.66 27.93
C ILE A 11 5.07 15.65 28.72
N THR A 12 6.39 15.55 28.62
CA THR A 12 7.29 16.50 29.27
C THR A 12 7.07 17.92 28.73
N LYS A 13 7.48 18.95 29.49
CA LYS A 13 7.35 20.35 29.06
C LYS A 13 8.01 20.67 27.71
N ASP A 14 8.98 19.85 27.30
CA ASP A 14 9.69 19.95 26.03
C ASP A 14 8.97 19.23 24.87
N GLY A 15 7.76 18.69 25.10
CA GLY A 15 6.97 17.97 24.10
C GLY A 15 7.49 16.55 23.80
N ILE A 16 8.32 16.00 24.70
CA ILE A 16 8.91 14.67 24.58
C ILE A 16 8.09 13.68 25.40
N ARG A 17 7.79 12.53 24.81
CA ARG A 17 7.03 11.43 25.42
C ARG A 17 7.90 10.61 26.38
N HIS A 18 7.24 9.76 27.16
CA HIS A 18 7.89 8.94 28.19
C HIS A 18 9.01 8.01 27.66
N ASP A 19 8.96 7.64 26.38
CA ASP A 19 9.97 6.80 25.71
C ASP A 19 11.02 7.59 24.91
N GLY A 20 11.00 8.93 24.99
CA GLY A 20 11.93 9.83 24.32
C GLY A 20 11.52 10.26 22.91
N ARG A 21 10.39 9.79 22.38
CA ARG A 21 9.88 10.19 21.05
C ARG A 21 9.22 11.56 21.06
N LYS A 22 9.20 12.19 19.89
CA LYS A 22 8.33 13.33 19.60
C LYS A 22 6.89 12.89 19.34
N LYS A 23 5.98 13.87 19.28
CA LYS A 23 4.55 13.62 19.01
C LYS A 23 4.28 13.00 17.63
N ASP A 24 5.08 13.27 16.62
CA ASP A 24 4.88 12.84 15.22
C ASP A 24 5.84 11.70 14.81
N GLU A 25 6.43 11.02 15.80
CA GLU A 25 7.48 10.03 15.61
C GLU A 25 6.96 8.59 15.81
N LEU A 26 7.23 7.76 14.81
CA LEU A 26 6.99 6.31 14.85
C LEU A 26 8.03 5.64 15.75
N ARG A 27 7.65 4.53 16.39
CA ARG A 27 8.64 3.60 16.96
C ARG A 27 9.48 2.97 15.85
N GLU A 28 10.58 2.35 16.23
CA GLU A 28 11.40 1.59 15.29
C GLU A 28 10.59 0.42 14.69
N ILE A 29 10.58 0.32 13.37
CA ILE A 29 9.85 -0.74 12.64
C ILE A 29 10.85 -1.53 11.79
N SER A 30 10.78 -2.85 11.89
CA SER A 30 11.49 -3.77 11.01
C SER A 30 10.58 -4.86 10.49
N PHE A 31 10.79 -5.24 9.24
CA PHE A 31 10.02 -6.24 8.54
C PHE A 31 10.95 -7.37 8.08
N LYS A 32 10.52 -8.62 8.28
CA LYS A 32 11.09 -9.80 7.64
C LYS A 32 9.97 -10.55 6.95
N VAL A 33 10.15 -10.87 5.67
CA VAL A 33 9.14 -11.52 4.82
C VAL A 33 9.64 -12.91 4.44
N GLY A 34 8.76 -13.90 4.29
CA GLY A 34 9.12 -15.30 4.02
C GLY A 34 9.83 -15.98 5.19
N VAL A 35 9.35 -15.78 6.42
CA VAL A 35 9.96 -16.33 7.65
C VAL A 35 9.53 -17.75 8.01
N LEU A 36 8.46 -18.28 7.38
CA LEU A 36 7.94 -19.62 7.60
C LEU A 36 7.99 -20.43 6.31
N ASP A 37 8.70 -21.55 6.31
CA ASP A 37 8.88 -22.41 5.12
C ASP A 37 7.60 -23.12 4.65
N ARG A 38 6.63 -23.31 5.56
CA ARG A 38 5.40 -24.09 5.30
C ARG A 38 4.19 -23.25 4.95
N ALA A 39 4.22 -21.96 5.24
CA ALA A 39 3.14 -21.05 4.86
C ALA A 39 3.36 -20.64 3.39
N ASP A 40 2.26 -20.40 2.66
CA ASP A 40 2.38 -19.91 1.28
C ASP A 40 3.03 -18.52 1.27
N GLY A 41 2.74 -17.71 2.29
CA GLY A 41 3.44 -16.46 2.60
C GLY A 41 3.48 -16.17 4.10
N SER A 42 4.45 -15.38 4.54
CA SER A 42 4.63 -15.06 5.96
C SER A 42 5.41 -13.77 6.18
N ALA A 43 5.12 -13.10 7.29
CA ALA A 43 5.86 -11.89 7.68
C ALA A 43 6.03 -11.82 9.20
N LEU A 44 7.21 -11.44 9.65
CA LEU A 44 7.51 -11.07 11.02
C LEU A 44 7.75 -9.57 11.09
N ILE A 45 6.97 -8.88 11.90
CA ILE A 45 7.14 -7.46 12.21
C ILE A 45 7.67 -7.31 13.62
N ASN A 46 8.72 -6.48 13.77
CA ASN A 46 9.00 -5.83 15.05
C ASN A 46 8.64 -4.36 14.93
N TRP A 47 7.78 -3.86 15.81
CA TRP A 47 7.31 -2.48 15.81
C TRP A 47 7.34 -1.94 17.23
N GLY A 48 8.37 -1.17 17.56
CA GLY A 48 8.74 -0.91 18.95
C GLY A 48 8.97 -2.24 19.67
N ARG A 49 8.23 -2.48 20.74
CA ARG A 49 8.29 -3.77 21.46
C ARG A 49 7.28 -4.81 20.93
N ASN A 50 6.40 -4.44 20.00
CA ASN A 50 5.51 -5.42 19.36
C ASN A 50 6.32 -6.42 18.55
N LYS A 51 6.00 -7.70 18.67
CA LYS A 51 6.51 -8.77 17.82
C LYS A 51 5.33 -9.57 17.29
N ILE A 52 5.11 -9.53 15.98
CA ILE A 52 3.91 -10.08 15.36
C ILE A 52 4.30 -10.94 14.17
N LEU A 53 3.84 -12.19 14.17
CA LEU A 53 4.04 -13.15 13.10
C LEU A 53 2.72 -13.34 12.34
N ALA A 54 2.73 -13.10 11.04
CA ALA A 54 1.62 -13.38 10.14
C ALA A 54 1.98 -14.55 9.21
N ALA A 55 1.01 -15.41 8.93
CA ALA A 55 1.11 -16.53 8.01
C ALA A 55 -0.14 -16.59 7.14
N VAL A 56 0.04 -16.87 5.86
CA VAL A 56 -1.04 -16.99 4.88
C VAL A 56 -1.03 -18.40 4.31
N TYR A 57 -2.23 -18.97 4.15
CA TYR A 57 -2.46 -20.22 3.45
C TYR A 57 -3.57 -20.07 2.42
N GLY A 58 -3.36 -20.63 1.25
CA GLY A 58 -4.29 -20.60 0.13
C GLY A 58 -3.85 -19.65 -0.98
N PRO A 59 -4.69 -19.48 -2.01
CA PRO A 59 -6.10 -19.91 -2.07
C PRO A 59 -6.29 -21.43 -2.09
N ARG A 60 -7.21 -21.96 -1.28
CA ARG A 60 -7.52 -23.40 -1.20
C ARG A 60 -9.03 -23.67 -1.20
N GLU A 61 -9.47 -24.87 -1.57
CA GLU A 61 -10.90 -25.20 -1.57
C GLU A 61 -11.48 -25.08 -0.15
N LEU A 62 -12.58 -24.34 0.01
CA LEU A 62 -13.20 -24.15 1.32
C LEU A 62 -14.01 -25.38 1.74
N HIS A 63 -13.69 -25.88 2.93
CA HIS A 63 -14.48 -26.89 3.63
C HIS A 63 -15.02 -26.33 4.96
N PRO A 64 -16.31 -26.53 5.28
CA PRO A 64 -17.39 -27.12 4.46
C PRO A 64 -17.88 -26.23 3.29
N LYS A 65 -18.29 -26.88 2.17
CA LYS A 65 -18.64 -26.21 0.90
C LYS A 65 -19.82 -25.24 0.96
N HIS A 66 -20.72 -25.37 1.94
CA HIS A 66 -21.88 -24.48 2.07
C HIS A 66 -21.50 -23.06 2.55
N MET A 67 -20.30 -22.87 3.08
CA MET A 67 -19.78 -21.55 3.45
C MET A 67 -19.04 -20.87 2.29
N ALA A 68 -18.83 -21.57 1.16
CA ALA A 68 -18.06 -21.07 0.04
C ALA A 68 -18.89 -20.07 -0.77
N MET A 69 -18.28 -18.93 -1.09
CA MET A 69 -18.91 -17.94 -1.96
C MET A 69 -18.74 -18.37 -3.42
N PRO A 70 -19.80 -18.33 -4.24
CA PRO A 70 -19.75 -18.85 -5.62
C PRO A 70 -18.96 -17.96 -6.59
N ASP A 71 -18.72 -16.71 -6.22
CA ASP A 71 -18.19 -15.63 -7.06
C ASP A 71 -16.83 -15.10 -6.58
N ARG A 72 -16.39 -15.44 -5.37
CA ARG A 72 -15.14 -14.95 -4.76
C ARG A 72 -14.57 -15.89 -3.70
N ALA A 73 -13.33 -15.64 -3.29
CA ALA A 73 -12.73 -16.28 -2.12
C ALA A 73 -13.31 -15.72 -0.82
N LEU A 74 -13.44 -16.60 0.17
CA LEU A 74 -13.64 -16.19 1.56
C LEU A 74 -12.28 -15.78 2.16
N ILE A 75 -12.16 -14.53 2.60
CA ILE A 75 -11.00 -14.07 3.38
C ILE A 75 -11.28 -14.35 4.86
N ARG A 76 -10.52 -15.27 5.46
CA ARG A 76 -10.69 -15.64 6.87
C ARG A 76 -9.43 -15.29 7.64
N CYS A 77 -9.54 -14.31 8.53
CA CYS A 77 -8.43 -13.94 9.40
C CYS A 77 -8.64 -14.43 10.84
N GLU A 78 -7.57 -14.88 11.48
CA GLU A 78 -7.53 -15.19 12.90
C GLU A 78 -6.42 -14.38 13.57
N TYR A 79 -6.81 -13.43 14.41
CA TYR A 79 -5.89 -12.70 15.28
C TYR A 79 -5.85 -13.38 16.65
N ARG A 80 -4.65 -13.72 17.10
CA ARG A 80 -4.39 -14.35 18.38
C ARG A 80 -3.22 -13.68 19.09
N MET A 81 -3.33 -13.61 20.41
CA MET A 81 -2.24 -13.19 21.26
C MET A 81 -1.71 -14.39 22.03
N ALA A 82 -0.40 -14.62 21.95
CA ALA A 82 0.28 -15.68 22.66
C ALA A 82 0.06 -15.51 24.16
N THR A 83 0.03 -16.61 24.91
CA THR A 83 -0.25 -16.55 26.36
C THR A 83 0.78 -15.74 27.15
N PHE A 84 1.99 -15.59 26.60
CA PHE A 84 3.11 -14.83 27.15
C PHE A 84 3.30 -13.44 26.52
N SER A 85 2.42 -13.02 25.61
CA SER A 85 2.60 -11.77 24.85
C SER A 85 2.37 -10.49 25.64
N VAL A 86 1.75 -10.59 26.81
CA VAL A 86 1.39 -9.49 27.71
C VAL A 86 2.01 -9.73 29.10
N PRO A 87 2.18 -8.69 29.94
CA PRO A 87 2.84 -8.82 31.25
C PRO A 87 2.22 -9.91 32.13
N ASP A 88 0.90 -9.93 32.23
CA ASP A 88 0.16 -10.99 32.93
C ASP A 88 -0.28 -12.08 31.96
N ARG A 89 0.02 -13.34 32.30
CA ARG A 89 -0.29 -14.49 31.44
C ARG A 89 -1.75 -14.48 31.00
N LYS A 90 -1.94 -14.39 29.68
CA LYS A 90 -3.27 -14.43 29.05
C LYS A 90 -3.77 -15.87 28.94
N SER A 91 -5.08 -16.06 29.10
CA SER A 91 -5.74 -17.33 28.79
C SER A 91 -5.66 -17.66 27.28
N PRO A 92 -5.39 -18.92 26.90
CA PRO A 92 -5.31 -19.32 25.49
C PRO A 92 -6.66 -19.24 24.75
N ALA A 93 -7.78 -19.25 25.48
CA ALA A 93 -9.11 -19.15 24.87
C ALA A 93 -9.32 -17.77 24.22
N PRO A 94 -9.84 -17.70 22.98
CA PRO A 94 -10.09 -16.43 22.30
C PRO A 94 -11.05 -15.55 23.11
N LYS A 95 -10.62 -14.33 23.42
CA LYS A 95 -11.45 -13.31 24.07
C LYS A 95 -12.29 -12.54 23.04
N ARG A 96 -13.27 -11.76 23.51
CA ARG A 96 -14.11 -10.90 22.65
C ARG A 96 -13.26 -9.96 21.77
N ARG A 97 -12.25 -9.31 22.35
CA ARG A 97 -11.32 -8.41 21.63
C ARG A 97 -10.61 -9.11 20.47
N GLU A 98 -10.15 -10.35 20.65
CA GLU A 98 -9.48 -11.11 19.58
C GLU A 98 -10.44 -11.45 18.44
N ARG A 99 -11.69 -11.83 18.74
CA ARG A 99 -12.70 -12.09 17.71
C ARG A 99 -13.08 -10.83 16.93
N GLU A 100 -13.17 -9.69 17.62
CA GLU A 100 -13.42 -8.40 17.01
C GLU A 100 -12.27 -8.01 16.06
N ILE A 101 -11.03 -8.07 16.54
CA ILE A 101 -9.84 -7.76 15.72
C ILE A 101 -9.73 -8.72 14.54
N SER A 102 -10.07 -10.01 14.70
CA SER A 102 -10.08 -10.98 13.59
C SER A 102 -11.07 -10.59 12.49
N LYS A 103 -12.27 -10.11 12.88
CA LYS A 103 -13.27 -9.61 11.93
C LYS A 103 -12.77 -8.35 11.22
N ILE A 104 -12.27 -7.38 11.99
CA ILE A 104 -11.70 -6.12 11.48
C ILE A 104 -10.56 -6.38 10.51
N LEU A 105 -9.66 -7.30 10.84
CA LEU A 105 -8.54 -7.69 9.98
C LEU A 105 -9.04 -8.24 8.65
N SER A 106 -10.08 -9.08 8.67
CA SER A 106 -10.69 -9.62 7.45
C SER A 106 -11.32 -8.51 6.59
N GLU A 107 -12.12 -7.63 7.21
CA GLU A 107 -12.79 -6.51 6.52
C GLU A 107 -11.81 -5.46 6.00
N ALA A 108 -10.67 -5.25 6.67
CA ALA A 108 -9.64 -4.31 6.24
C ALA A 108 -8.80 -4.84 5.07
N LEU A 109 -8.61 -6.15 4.98
CA LEU A 109 -7.83 -6.79 3.91
C LEU A 109 -8.66 -7.10 2.67
N GLU A 110 -9.96 -7.40 2.81
CA GLU A 110 -10.86 -7.77 1.71
C GLU A 110 -10.84 -6.75 0.54
N PRO A 111 -10.90 -5.42 0.74
CA PRO A 111 -10.85 -4.45 -0.35
C PRO A 111 -9.54 -4.46 -1.14
N ALA A 112 -8.45 -4.92 -0.53
CA ALA A 112 -7.13 -4.96 -1.15
C ALA A 112 -6.92 -6.20 -2.02
N ILE A 113 -7.65 -7.29 -1.79
CA ILE A 113 -7.43 -8.58 -2.46
C ILE A 113 -8.32 -8.68 -3.71
N PHE A 114 -7.79 -9.25 -4.79
CA PHE A 114 -8.60 -9.63 -5.96
C PHE A 114 -9.31 -10.97 -5.72
N ASP A 115 -10.22 -11.00 -4.74
CA ASP A 115 -10.93 -12.18 -4.25
C ASP A 115 -11.76 -12.92 -5.32
N TYR A 116 -12.31 -12.18 -6.30
CA TYR A 116 -13.06 -12.73 -7.43
C TYR A 116 -12.24 -13.64 -8.35
N LEU A 117 -10.91 -13.61 -8.27
CA LEU A 117 -10.04 -14.54 -9.01
C LEU A 117 -10.11 -15.97 -8.48
N TYR A 118 -10.63 -16.15 -7.27
CA TYR A 118 -10.63 -17.44 -6.57
C TYR A 118 -12.03 -17.86 -6.07
N PRO A 119 -13.03 -18.01 -6.96
CA PRO A 119 -14.37 -18.44 -6.55
C PRO A 119 -14.34 -19.75 -5.77
N ARG A 120 -15.14 -19.83 -4.70
CA ARG A 120 -15.29 -21.00 -3.80
C ARG A 120 -14.04 -21.37 -3.00
N ALA A 121 -12.98 -20.56 -3.08
CA ALA A 121 -11.77 -20.76 -2.30
C ALA A 121 -11.86 -20.07 -0.94
N VAL A 122 -10.88 -20.35 -0.09
CA VAL A 122 -10.58 -19.61 1.14
C VAL A 122 -9.12 -19.20 1.12
N ILE A 123 -8.87 -17.97 1.58
CA ILE A 123 -7.56 -17.45 1.91
C ILE A 123 -7.55 -17.28 3.42
N ASP A 124 -6.70 -18.05 4.08
CA ASP A 124 -6.57 -18.05 5.53
C ASP A 124 -5.38 -17.19 5.95
N VAL A 125 -5.63 -16.22 6.82
CA VAL A 125 -4.62 -15.32 7.36
C VAL A 125 -4.55 -15.51 8.87
N PHE A 126 -3.45 -16.05 9.37
CA PHE A 126 -3.21 -16.22 10.80
C PHE A 126 -2.24 -15.17 11.28
N VAL A 127 -2.59 -14.46 12.35
CA VAL A 127 -1.71 -13.48 12.98
C VAL A 127 -1.56 -13.80 14.46
N GLU A 128 -0.31 -14.08 14.86
CA GLU A 128 0.08 -14.34 16.23
C GLU A 128 0.91 -13.18 16.78
N VAL A 129 0.39 -12.52 17.80
CA VAL A 129 1.13 -11.51 18.56
C VAL A 129 1.96 -12.21 19.62
N LEU A 130 3.28 -12.20 19.43
CA LEU A 130 4.27 -12.81 20.32
C LEU A 130 4.62 -11.89 21.49
N GLN A 131 4.57 -10.58 21.27
CA GLN A 131 4.77 -9.54 22.29
C GLN A 131 3.90 -8.34 21.92
N ALA A 132 3.16 -7.81 22.89
CA ALA A 132 2.20 -6.73 22.73
C ALA A 132 2.62 -5.48 23.51
N ASP A 133 2.54 -4.33 22.86
CA ASP A 133 2.96 -3.03 23.36
C ASP A 133 2.15 -1.89 22.71
N GLY A 134 0.82 -1.97 22.72
CA GLY A 134 -0.04 -0.97 22.04
C GLY A 134 -0.06 -1.11 20.51
N GLY A 135 -1.13 -0.65 19.86
CA GLY A 135 -1.22 -0.61 18.39
C GLY A 135 -1.21 -1.97 17.66
N THR A 136 -1.34 -3.09 18.37
CA THR A 136 -1.15 -4.45 17.81
C THR A 136 -2.07 -4.75 16.62
N ARG A 137 -3.28 -4.18 16.57
CA ARG A 137 -4.22 -4.37 15.46
C ARG A 137 -3.69 -3.79 14.15
N CYS A 138 -3.14 -2.58 14.17
CA CYS A 138 -2.61 -1.89 13.00
C CYS A 138 -1.31 -2.56 12.51
N ALA A 139 -0.43 -2.93 13.44
CA ALA A 139 0.75 -3.71 13.13
C ALA A 139 0.39 -5.09 12.55
N SER A 140 -0.68 -5.74 13.05
CA SER A 140 -1.18 -7.01 12.52
C SER A 140 -1.71 -6.91 11.09
N ILE A 141 -2.47 -5.86 10.77
CA ILE A 141 -2.94 -5.58 9.40
C ILE A 141 -1.75 -5.41 8.46
N THR A 142 -0.76 -4.63 8.89
CA THR A 142 0.47 -4.37 8.12
C THR A 142 1.28 -5.67 7.91
N ALA A 143 1.34 -6.56 8.91
CA ALA A 143 1.99 -7.88 8.80
C ALA A 143 1.25 -8.79 7.83
N ALA A 144 -0.07 -8.87 7.97
CA ALA A 144 -0.92 -9.68 7.11
C ALA A 144 -0.83 -9.23 5.65
N SER A 145 -0.81 -7.92 5.39
CA SER A 145 -0.65 -7.39 4.03
C SER A 145 0.69 -7.80 3.39
N LEU A 146 1.78 -7.87 4.16
CA LEU A 146 3.08 -8.35 3.67
C LEU A 146 3.06 -9.86 3.41
N ALA A 147 2.46 -10.64 4.32
CA ALA A 147 2.36 -12.08 4.18
C ALA A 147 1.47 -12.49 2.98
N LEU A 148 0.39 -11.74 2.70
CA LEU A 148 -0.42 -11.92 1.49
C LEU A 148 0.40 -11.65 0.22
N ALA A 149 1.20 -10.59 0.24
CA ALA A 149 2.04 -10.22 -0.89
C ALA A 149 3.15 -11.25 -1.18
N ASP A 150 3.75 -11.88 -0.16
CA ASP A 150 4.73 -12.94 -0.41
C ASP A 150 4.14 -14.33 -0.61
N ALA A 151 2.86 -14.53 -0.28
CA ALA A 151 2.07 -15.66 -0.79
C ALA A 151 1.75 -15.53 -2.29
N GLY A 152 2.09 -14.39 -2.92
CA GLY A 152 1.80 -14.14 -4.33
C GLY A 152 0.31 -13.96 -4.61
N ILE A 153 -0.50 -13.63 -3.59
CA ILE A 153 -1.92 -13.35 -3.77
C ILE A 153 -2.07 -12.00 -4.47
N PRO A 154 -2.75 -11.94 -5.63
CA PRO A 154 -2.95 -10.70 -6.36
C PRO A 154 -3.74 -9.68 -5.51
N MET A 155 -3.14 -8.51 -5.34
CA MET A 155 -3.70 -7.41 -4.56
C MET A 155 -3.70 -6.11 -5.37
N ARG A 156 -4.70 -5.27 -5.12
CA ARG A 156 -4.78 -3.90 -5.64
C ARG A 156 -3.67 -3.03 -5.09
N ASP A 157 -3.37 -3.20 -3.81
CA ASP A 157 -2.42 -2.38 -3.06
C ASP A 157 -2.07 -3.05 -1.73
N LEU A 158 -1.02 -2.56 -1.05
CA LEU A 158 -0.73 -2.95 0.32
C LEU A 158 -1.63 -2.19 1.30
N VAL A 159 -2.06 -2.88 2.34
CA VAL A 159 -2.79 -2.30 3.46
C VAL A 159 -1.82 -1.92 4.56
N VAL A 160 -1.94 -0.68 5.03
CA VAL A 160 -1.04 -0.12 6.04
C VAL A 160 -1.86 0.48 7.16
N GLY A 161 -1.60 0.02 8.38
CA GLY A 161 -2.27 0.51 9.57
C GLY A 161 -1.33 1.31 10.46
N CYS A 162 -1.84 2.40 11.04
CA CYS A 162 -1.18 3.10 12.14
C CYS A 162 -2.24 3.59 13.14
N ALA A 163 -1.84 3.84 14.38
CA ALA A 163 -2.72 4.41 15.39
C ALA A 163 -2.18 5.75 15.83
N ALA A 164 -3.04 6.75 15.89
CA ALA A 164 -2.76 8.05 16.49
C ALA A 164 -3.71 8.20 17.67
N GLY A 165 -3.35 9.01 18.65
CA GLY A 165 -4.20 9.25 19.80
C GLY A 165 -3.95 10.62 20.37
N HIS A 166 -4.38 10.85 21.60
CA HIS A 166 -3.95 12.04 22.32
C HIS A 166 -3.68 11.74 23.78
N ILE A 167 -2.71 12.47 24.31
CA ILE A 167 -2.25 12.39 25.69
C ILE A 167 -2.31 13.82 26.23
N GLU A 168 -3.01 14.02 27.35
CA GLU A 168 -3.18 15.36 27.95
C GLU A 168 -3.70 16.44 26.97
N GLY A 169 -4.47 16.02 25.95
CA GLY A 169 -5.03 16.91 24.93
C GLY A 169 -4.14 17.14 23.69
N GLU A 170 -2.89 16.67 23.70
CA GLU A 170 -1.97 16.75 22.57
C GLU A 170 -2.05 15.49 21.70
N VAL A 171 -2.22 15.67 20.38
CA VAL A 171 -2.29 14.55 19.43
C VAL A 171 -0.90 13.97 19.19
N VAL A 172 -0.79 12.66 19.32
CA VAL A 172 0.47 11.90 19.17
C VAL A 172 0.31 10.70 18.24
N LEU A 173 1.42 10.29 17.63
CA LEU A 173 1.53 9.16 16.71
C LEU A 173 2.00 7.90 17.42
N ASP A 174 1.44 6.75 17.02
CA ASP A 174 1.94 5.42 17.31
C ASP A 174 2.06 5.17 18.82
N LEU A 175 0.89 5.07 19.46
CA LEU A 175 0.76 4.83 20.89
C LEU A 175 1.41 3.51 21.30
N ASP A 176 2.13 3.53 22.42
CA ASP A 176 2.54 2.32 23.12
C ASP A 176 1.46 1.82 24.11
N ASP A 177 1.73 0.75 24.85
CA ASP A 177 0.75 0.18 25.79
C ASP A 177 0.43 1.12 26.97
N VAL A 178 1.38 1.93 27.40
CA VAL A 178 1.18 2.88 28.51
C VAL A 178 0.29 4.02 28.05
N GLU A 179 0.59 4.59 26.89
CA GLU A 179 -0.17 5.70 26.31
C GLU A 179 -1.57 5.28 25.85
N ASP A 180 -1.76 4.06 25.36
CA ASP A 180 -3.08 3.50 25.03
C ASP A 180 -3.95 3.32 26.29
N LYS A 181 -3.35 2.97 27.43
CA LYS A 181 -4.08 2.73 28.69
C LYS A 181 -4.43 4.01 29.45
N TYR A 182 -3.51 4.96 29.48
CA TYR A 182 -3.60 6.15 30.32
C TYR A 182 -3.82 7.45 29.51
N GLY A 183 -3.77 7.37 28.18
CA GLY A 183 -4.09 8.49 27.29
C GLY A 183 -5.58 8.81 27.24
N GLY A 184 -5.93 9.88 26.51
CA GLY A 184 -7.30 10.36 26.39
C GLY A 184 -8.09 9.77 25.21
N GLY A 185 -7.41 9.08 24.29
CA GLY A 185 -8.05 8.33 23.20
C GLY A 185 -7.08 7.69 22.21
N ASP A 186 -7.55 6.62 21.56
CA ASP A 186 -6.89 5.84 20.52
C ASP A 186 -7.72 5.91 19.22
N LEU A 187 -7.05 6.13 18.09
CA LEU A 187 -7.63 6.21 16.75
C LEU A 187 -6.79 5.35 15.80
N PRO A 188 -7.03 4.03 15.80
CA PRO A 188 -6.41 3.12 14.85
C PRO A 188 -7.08 3.26 13.48
N MET A 189 -6.25 3.42 12.45
CA MET A 189 -6.67 3.59 11.07
C MET A 189 -5.80 2.72 10.15
N ALA A 190 -6.40 2.18 9.09
CA ALA A 190 -5.65 1.56 8.01
C ALA A 190 -6.13 2.04 6.65
N ILE A 191 -5.20 2.14 5.70
CA ILE A 191 -5.44 2.63 4.35
C ILE A 191 -4.88 1.68 3.29
N LEU A 192 -5.43 1.77 2.08
CA LEU A 192 -4.74 1.40 0.85
C LEU A 192 -3.69 2.49 0.56
N ALA A 193 -2.41 2.13 0.57
CA ALA A 193 -1.33 3.11 0.61
C ALA A 193 -1.25 4.08 -0.58
N SER A 194 -1.58 3.60 -1.77
CA SER A 194 -1.50 4.28 -3.06
C SER A 194 -2.69 5.20 -3.28
N THR A 195 -3.91 4.75 -2.97
CA THR A 195 -5.13 5.57 -3.15
C THR A 195 -5.43 6.45 -1.94
N GLY A 196 -4.99 6.04 -0.75
CA GLY A 196 -5.35 6.67 0.51
C GLY A 196 -6.75 6.30 1.02
N ASP A 197 -7.40 5.30 0.40
CA ASP A 197 -8.73 4.85 0.81
C ASP A 197 -8.67 4.21 2.19
N ILE A 198 -9.56 4.64 3.09
CA ILE A 198 -9.63 4.14 4.46
C ILE A 198 -10.38 2.80 4.46
N VAL A 199 -9.68 1.74 4.87
CA VAL A 199 -10.24 0.38 5.01
C VAL A 199 -10.49 -0.01 6.45
N LEU A 200 -9.88 0.70 7.39
CA LEU A 200 -10.18 0.60 8.82
C LEU A 200 -10.18 2.00 9.44
N LEU A 201 -11.18 2.29 10.25
CA LEU A 201 -11.19 3.42 11.15
C LEU A 201 -11.96 3.03 12.40
N GLN A 202 -11.29 3.04 13.55
CA GLN A 202 -11.97 2.97 14.84
C GLN A 202 -11.50 4.12 15.71
N SER A 203 -12.24 4.39 16.77
CA SER A 203 -11.87 5.38 17.77
C SER A 203 -12.38 4.92 19.13
N ASP A 204 -11.51 4.99 20.12
CA ASP A 204 -11.82 4.78 21.53
C ASP A 204 -11.35 6.00 22.33
N GLY A 205 -12.06 6.34 23.40
CA GLY A 205 -11.85 7.58 24.15
C GLY A 205 -12.56 8.81 23.56
N THR A 206 -12.08 10.00 23.91
CA THR A 206 -12.76 11.27 23.61
C THR A 206 -11.90 12.16 22.73
N PHE A 207 -12.44 12.67 21.64
CA PHE A 207 -11.73 13.59 20.74
C PHE A 207 -12.58 14.82 20.49
N THR A 208 -11.95 16.00 20.48
CA THR A 208 -12.54 17.16 19.81
C THR A 208 -12.45 16.98 18.30
N THR A 209 -13.31 17.69 17.56
CA THR A 209 -13.31 17.63 16.09
C THR A 209 -11.95 17.98 15.49
N GLU A 210 -11.22 18.93 16.08
CA GLU A 210 -9.91 19.36 15.56
C GLU A 210 -8.83 18.31 15.87
N GLN A 211 -8.81 17.74 17.08
CA GLN A 211 -7.91 16.62 17.41
C GLN A 211 -8.15 15.41 16.50
N TYR A 212 -9.42 15.08 16.21
CA TYR A 212 -9.75 13.96 15.34
C TYR A 212 -9.21 14.16 13.92
N LYS A 213 -9.38 15.37 13.36
CA LYS A 213 -8.83 15.71 12.03
C LYS A 213 -7.30 15.66 12.02
N GLU A 214 -6.66 16.18 13.06
CA GLU A 214 -5.20 16.14 13.20
C GLU A 214 -4.70 14.69 13.29
N ALA A 215 -5.32 13.86 14.11
CA ALA A 215 -4.98 12.45 14.28
C ALA A 215 -5.12 11.65 12.97
N VAL A 216 -6.21 11.86 12.22
CA VAL A 216 -6.42 11.22 10.90
C VAL A 216 -5.31 11.65 9.92
N LYS A 217 -5.01 12.95 9.84
CA LYS A 217 -3.96 13.45 8.95
C LYS A 217 -2.60 12.83 9.28
N LEU A 218 -2.28 12.81 10.58
CA LEU A 218 -1.03 12.29 11.10
C LEU A 218 -0.90 10.77 10.85
N ASN A 219 -1.99 10.01 11.00
CA ASN A 219 -2.04 8.59 10.61
C ASN A 219 -1.80 8.39 9.11
N ILE A 220 -2.40 9.20 8.22
CA ILE A 220 -2.21 9.08 6.76
C ILE A 220 -0.74 9.30 6.40
N GLU A 221 -0.11 10.33 6.97
CA GLU A 221 1.31 10.62 6.75
C GLU A 221 2.21 9.49 7.25
N ALA A 222 1.90 8.91 8.41
CA ALA A 222 2.59 7.76 8.95
C ALA A 222 2.44 6.51 8.07
N CYS A 223 1.23 6.20 7.62
CA CYS A 223 0.96 5.06 6.73
C CYS A 223 1.77 5.18 5.43
N LYS A 224 1.95 6.38 4.88
CA LYS A 224 2.82 6.60 3.70
C LYS A 224 4.30 6.31 3.98
N LYS A 225 4.80 6.61 5.20
CA LYS A 225 6.17 6.26 5.60
C LYS A 225 6.32 4.75 5.76
N ILE A 226 5.38 4.10 6.45
CA ILE A 226 5.38 2.65 6.68
C ILE A 226 5.24 1.87 5.37
N TYR A 227 4.43 2.36 4.43
CA TYR A 227 4.29 1.77 3.09
C TYR A 227 5.63 1.66 2.34
N LYS A 228 6.47 2.71 2.42
CA LYS A 228 7.80 2.67 1.81
C LYS A 228 8.63 1.54 2.42
N MET A 229 8.61 1.41 3.75
CA MET A 229 9.32 0.34 4.45
C MET A 229 8.80 -1.06 4.09
N GLN A 230 7.49 -1.24 3.88
CA GLN A 230 6.93 -2.50 3.39
C GLN A 230 7.42 -2.82 1.97
N ARG A 231 7.41 -1.84 1.08
CA ARG A 231 7.92 -2.01 -0.30
C ARG A 231 9.40 -2.36 -0.31
N ASP A 232 10.20 -1.70 0.52
CA ASP A 232 11.63 -1.99 0.64
C ASP A 232 11.86 -3.42 1.15
N ALA A 233 11.05 -3.88 2.12
CA ALA A 233 11.13 -5.24 2.64
C ALA A 233 10.79 -6.31 1.58
N LEU A 234 9.73 -6.08 0.79
CA LEU A 234 9.37 -6.97 -0.33
C LEU A 234 10.45 -6.97 -1.41
N THR A 235 10.92 -5.78 -1.81
CA THR A 235 11.95 -5.62 -2.84
C THR A 235 13.23 -6.33 -2.42
N LYS A 236 13.66 -6.17 -1.17
CA LYS A 236 14.83 -6.85 -0.62
C LYS A 236 14.68 -8.37 -0.65
N LYS A 237 13.52 -8.91 -0.26
CA LYS A 237 13.26 -10.35 -0.34
C LYS A 237 13.39 -10.85 -1.79
N TYR A 238 12.75 -10.19 -2.74
CA TYR A 238 12.76 -10.66 -4.13
C TYR A 238 14.10 -10.46 -4.83
N ALA A 239 14.89 -9.44 -4.43
CA ALA A 239 16.28 -9.29 -4.86
C ALA A 239 17.13 -10.47 -4.37
N GLN A 240 17.02 -10.83 -3.09
CA GLN A 240 17.70 -12.00 -2.51
C GLN A 240 17.36 -13.30 -3.26
N ILE A 241 16.08 -13.50 -3.59
CA ILE A 241 15.65 -14.69 -4.35
C ILE A 241 16.27 -14.72 -5.76
N ARG A 242 16.36 -13.56 -6.44
CA ARG A 242 17.02 -13.49 -7.76
C ARG A 242 18.50 -13.84 -7.68
N GLU A 243 19.20 -13.35 -6.65
CA GLU A 243 20.59 -13.70 -6.40
C GLU A 243 20.77 -15.21 -6.09
N ASP A 244 19.87 -15.79 -5.29
CA ASP A 244 19.94 -17.20 -4.87
C ASP A 244 19.60 -18.19 -6.00
N VAL A 245 18.66 -17.82 -6.88
CA VAL A 245 18.25 -18.64 -8.03
C VAL A 245 19.29 -18.61 -9.16
N GLY A 246 20.22 -17.64 -9.13
CA GLY A 246 21.26 -17.51 -10.15
C GLY A 246 20.62 -17.27 -11.50
N ASP A 247 19.90 -16.16 -11.64
CA ASP A 247 19.57 -15.66 -12.98
C ASP A 247 20.89 -15.26 -13.66
N ASP A 248 21.46 -16.20 -14.43
CA ASP A 248 22.32 -15.91 -15.57
C ASP A 248 21.44 -15.19 -16.63
N GLU A 249 20.94 -14.00 -16.32
CA GLU A 249 20.60 -13.06 -17.38
C GLU A 249 21.94 -12.61 -17.95
N GLU A 250 22.33 -13.23 -19.07
CA GLU A 250 23.16 -12.55 -20.07
C GLU A 250 22.58 -11.13 -20.18
N GLU A 251 23.37 -10.14 -19.78
CA GLU A 251 23.06 -8.75 -20.09
C GLU A 251 22.96 -8.65 -21.62
N GLU A 252 21.75 -8.76 -22.17
CA GLU A 252 21.45 -8.13 -23.45
C GLU A 252 21.54 -6.62 -23.21
N GLU A 253 22.78 -6.13 -23.20
CA GLU A 253 23.10 -4.73 -23.40
C GLU A 253 22.40 -4.27 -24.68
N SER A 254 21.29 -3.56 -24.51
CA SER A 254 20.83 -2.46 -25.36
C SER A 254 20.83 -2.71 -26.88
N SER A 255 19.81 -3.37 -27.42
CA SER A 255 19.48 -3.24 -28.86
C SER A 255 18.48 -2.12 -29.17
N ASP A 256 17.85 -1.49 -28.16
CA ASP A 256 16.89 -0.40 -28.39
C ASP A 256 17.55 0.96 -28.68
N ALA A 257 18.88 1.08 -28.52
CA ALA A 257 19.64 2.26 -28.94
C ALA A 257 20.06 2.18 -30.43
N GLU A 258 20.25 1.00 -31.01
CA GLU A 258 20.63 0.83 -32.43
C GLU A 258 19.44 1.01 -33.40
N ALA A 259 18.20 0.75 -32.96
CA ALA A 259 17.01 0.99 -33.78
C ALA A 259 16.71 2.50 -33.98
N ALA A 260 17.18 3.35 -33.06
CA ALA A 260 17.02 4.80 -33.15
C ALA A 260 18.10 5.48 -34.02
N GLU A 261 19.25 4.85 -34.25
CA GLU A 261 20.28 5.32 -35.19
C GLU A 261 20.05 4.80 -36.62
N LYS A 262 19.64 3.54 -36.80
CA LYS A 262 19.31 2.99 -38.14
C LYS A 262 18.12 3.68 -38.82
N SER A 263 17.22 4.31 -38.05
CA SER A 263 16.09 5.09 -38.58
C SER A 263 16.42 6.54 -38.95
N LYS A 264 17.64 7.02 -38.65
CA LYS A 264 18.13 8.35 -39.07
C LYS A 264 18.96 8.29 -40.36
N ASP A 265 19.67 7.19 -40.62
CA ASP A 265 20.44 7.03 -41.86
C ASP A 265 19.58 6.68 -43.08
N GLU A 266 18.44 5.98 -42.93
CA GLU A 266 17.53 5.71 -44.06
C GLU A 266 16.72 6.94 -44.54
N LYS A 267 16.76 8.06 -43.80
CA LYS A 267 16.09 9.32 -44.20
C LYS A 267 17.00 10.30 -44.94
N GLN A 268 18.31 10.05 -45.07
CA GLN A 268 19.22 10.91 -45.84
C GLN A 268 19.53 10.42 -47.28
N GLU A 269 19.00 9.27 -47.71
CA GLU A 269 19.25 8.74 -49.06
C GLU A 269 18.05 8.79 -50.05
N LYS A 270 16.98 9.53 -49.74
CA LYS A 270 15.82 9.70 -50.65
C LYS A 270 15.52 11.15 -51.08
N GLU A 271 16.51 12.03 -51.08
CA GLU A 271 16.41 13.34 -51.74
C GLU A 271 17.62 13.60 -52.65
N ALA A 272 17.59 13.00 -53.85
CA ALA A 272 18.27 13.54 -55.02
C ALA A 272 17.27 13.53 -56.20
N PRO A 273 17.06 14.66 -56.90
CA PRO A 273 15.95 14.82 -57.84
C PRO A 273 16.29 14.20 -59.20
N THR A 274 15.50 13.22 -59.65
CA THR A 274 15.54 12.78 -61.05
C THR A 274 14.82 13.77 -61.96
N SER A 275 15.51 14.11 -63.04
CA SER A 275 15.34 15.25 -63.93
C SER A 275 14.14 15.22 -64.89
N ASP A 276 12.98 14.68 -64.52
CA ASP A 276 11.85 14.51 -65.47
C ASP A 276 10.48 15.06 -65.02
N GLU A 277 10.37 15.73 -63.88
CA GLU A 277 9.11 16.40 -63.47
C GLU A 277 9.09 17.93 -63.73
N LYS A 278 10.23 18.54 -64.09
CA LYS A 278 10.31 19.97 -64.44
C LYS A 278 9.71 20.36 -65.81
N LYS A 279 9.12 19.41 -66.55
CA LYS A 279 8.45 19.69 -67.85
C LYS A 279 6.92 19.57 -67.83
N LYS A 280 6.30 19.27 -66.69
CA LYS A 280 4.82 19.20 -66.59
C LYS A 280 4.17 20.30 -65.75
N GLU A 281 4.94 21.12 -65.04
CA GLU A 281 4.40 22.28 -64.31
C GLU A 281 4.47 23.61 -65.08
N GLU A 282 5.43 23.81 -65.99
CA GLU A 282 5.48 25.05 -66.81
C GLU A 282 4.35 25.16 -67.87
N ASP A 283 3.67 24.06 -68.20
CA ASP A 283 2.55 24.04 -69.16
C ASP A 283 1.16 24.18 -68.50
N LYS A 284 1.07 24.13 -67.16
CA LYS A 284 -0.18 24.42 -66.42
C LYS A 284 -0.31 25.90 -66.05
N GLU A 285 0.78 26.59 -65.73
CA GLU A 285 0.76 28.02 -65.41
C GLU A 285 0.52 28.95 -66.62
N LYS A 286 0.74 28.47 -67.86
CA LYS A 286 0.38 29.22 -69.08
C LYS A 286 -1.08 29.06 -69.51
N LYS A 287 -1.84 28.14 -68.91
CA LYS A 287 -3.27 27.94 -69.21
C LYS A 287 -4.23 28.63 -68.22
N GLU A 288 -3.80 28.91 -66.99
CA GLU A 288 -4.64 29.68 -66.02
C GLU A 288 -4.52 31.20 -66.19
N LYS A 289 -3.41 31.72 -66.75
CA LYS A 289 -3.27 33.16 -67.05
C LYS A 289 -4.03 33.67 -68.30
N LYS A 290 -4.86 32.83 -68.94
CA LYS A 290 -5.74 33.24 -70.06
C LYS A 290 -7.24 33.19 -69.75
N SER A 291 -7.65 32.78 -68.54
CA SER A 291 -9.07 32.73 -68.13
C SER A 291 -9.52 33.88 -67.22
N ASP A 292 -8.60 34.65 -66.63
CA ASP A 292 -8.93 35.70 -65.66
C ASP A 292 -9.16 37.11 -66.25
N ASP A 293 -8.98 37.31 -67.56
CA ASP A 293 -9.19 38.63 -68.20
C ASP A 293 -10.57 38.79 -68.86
N SER A 294 -11.55 37.95 -68.50
CA SER A 294 -12.92 38.06 -69.05
C SER A 294 -14.06 38.14 -68.02
N SER A 295 -13.77 38.11 -66.71
CA SER A 295 -14.82 38.17 -65.67
C SER A 295 -14.96 39.54 -64.97
N SER A 296 -14.05 40.48 -65.22
CA SER A 296 -13.97 41.79 -64.56
C SER A 296 -14.78 42.92 -65.24
N LYS A 297 -15.71 42.62 -66.16
CA LYS A 297 -16.49 43.65 -66.91
C LYS A 297 -18.02 43.53 -66.86
N LYS A 298 -18.62 42.82 -65.90
CA LYS A 298 -20.09 42.63 -65.87
C LYS A 298 -20.80 42.77 -64.51
N LYS A 299 -20.24 43.51 -63.55
CA LYS A 299 -20.93 43.88 -62.30
C LYS A 299 -21.06 45.39 -62.04
N GLU A 300 -21.02 46.21 -63.10
CA GLU A 300 -21.60 47.56 -63.12
C GLU A 300 -22.72 47.59 -64.16
N LYS A 301 -23.95 47.32 -63.72
CA LYS A 301 -25.25 47.77 -64.32
C LYS A 301 -26.40 46.99 -63.69
N LYS A 302 -27.02 47.60 -62.68
CA LYS A 302 -28.42 47.51 -62.19
C LYS A 302 -28.38 47.92 -60.70
N ASN A 303 -28.91 49.02 -60.15
CA ASN A 303 -29.92 50.02 -60.55
C ASN A 303 -31.05 49.53 -61.44
#